data_AF-A0A250KQF5-F1
#
_entry.id   AF-A0A250KQF5-F1
#
_cell.length_a   1.000
_cell.length_b   1.000
_cell.length_c   1.000
_cell.angle_alpha   90.00
_cell.angle_beta   90.00
_cell.angle_gamma   90.00
#
_symmetry.space_group_name_H-M   'P 1'
#
loop_
_entity.id
_entity.type
_entity.pdbx_description
1 polymer ?
#
loop_
_entity_poly.entity_id
_entity_poly.type
_entity_poly.pdbx_seq_one_letter_code
_entity_poly.pdbx_strand_id
1 'polypeptide(L)'
;MSSNTNPTGCGSINTQVYEFTTSDAGKTSGTAYGNLPLGDPNGSQVSINGTTDLSQIIVGNNGACVMSIVYQYFDGIARKSAIYVFGQGPKGMGSGSLHMSFVTSQDTHTLSLTSSTPSCHDDKFEDMNAITQITWKSD
;
A
#
# COMPACT_ATOMS: atom_id res chain seq x y z
N MET A 1 18.55 -4.82 -12.43
CA MET A 1 17.43 -4.34 -11.62
C MET A 1 16.42 -3.77 -12.60
N SER A 2 15.22 -4.32 -12.67
CA SER A 2 14.21 -3.88 -13.64
C SER A 2 13.30 -2.86 -12.97
N SER A 3 13.29 -1.63 -13.48
CA SER A 3 12.26 -0.66 -13.15
C SER A 3 10.91 -1.19 -13.66
N ASN A 4 9.90 -1.18 -12.79
CA ASN A 4 8.55 -1.56 -13.18
C ASN A 4 7.70 -0.28 -13.29
N THR A 5 6.92 -0.17 -14.37
CA THR A 5 6.06 1.00 -14.56
C THR A 5 4.80 0.81 -13.74
N ASN A 6 4.56 1.62 -12.71
CA ASN A 6 3.27 1.64 -12.00
C ASN A 6 2.21 2.25 -12.95
N PRO A 7 1.31 1.46 -13.54
CA PRO A 7 0.42 1.94 -14.60
C PRO A 7 -0.76 2.77 -14.06
N THR A 8 -0.91 2.85 -12.73
CA THR A 8 -2.07 3.47 -12.08
C THR A 8 -1.94 4.99 -11.93
N GLY A 9 -0.71 5.54 -12.02
CA GLY A 9 -0.43 6.94 -11.74
C GLY A 9 -0.56 7.35 -10.26
N CYS A 10 -0.79 6.38 -9.36
CA CYS A 10 -0.85 6.60 -7.91
C CYS A 10 0.55 6.44 -7.30
N GLY A 11 1.20 7.57 -7.01
CA GLY A 11 2.63 7.62 -6.67
C GLY A 11 3.53 7.59 -7.92
N SER A 12 4.83 7.42 -7.71
CA SER A 12 5.83 7.39 -8.77
C SER A 12 5.63 6.22 -9.74
N ILE A 13 5.92 6.47 -11.02
CA ILE A 13 5.75 5.48 -12.10
C ILE A 13 7.02 4.71 -12.44
N ASN A 14 8.18 5.08 -11.90
CA ASN A 14 9.45 4.38 -12.13
C ASN A 14 10.04 4.00 -10.78
N THR A 15 9.57 2.90 -10.22
CA THR A 15 9.85 2.53 -8.82
C THR A 15 10.75 1.29 -8.74
N GLN A 16 11.61 1.25 -7.72
CA GLN A 16 12.30 0.01 -7.37
C GLN A 16 11.32 -0.91 -6.64
N VAL A 17 11.26 -2.18 -7.05
CA VAL A 17 10.34 -3.17 -6.46
C VAL A 17 11.02 -3.88 -5.27
N TYR A 18 10.30 -3.99 -4.16
CA TYR A 18 10.74 -4.68 -2.95
C TYR A 18 9.74 -5.75 -2.54
N GLU A 19 10.28 -6.93 -2.25
CA GLU A 19 9.47 -8.11 -1.96
C GLU A 19 9.02 -8.16 -0.51
N PHE A 20 7.75 -8.49 -0.36
CA PHE A 20 7.10 -8.91 0.88
C PHE A 20 6.55 -10.30 0.70
N THR A 21 6.34 -11.02 1.79
CA THR A 21 5.74 -12.35 1.78
C THR A 21 4.59 -12.45 2.76
N THR A 22 3.58 -13.24 2.41
CA THR A 22 2.43 -13.50 3.27
C THR A 22 1.84 -14.89 3.00
N SER A 23 1.31 -15.51 4.06
CA SER A 23 0.45 -16.71 4.00
C SER A 23 -1.05 -16.38 3.95
N ASP A 24 -1.39 -15.09 3.93
CA ASP A 24 -2.77 -14.59 3.97
C ASP A 24 -3.26 -14.05 2.62
N ALA A 25 -2.55 -14.33 1.53
CA ALA A 25 -2.96 -13.92 0.20
C ALA A 25 -4.41 -14.33 -0.11
N GLY A 26 -5.22 -13.35 -0.53
CA GLY A 26 -6.64 -13.55 -0.84
C GLY A 26 -7.56 -13.64 0.37
N LYS A 27 -7.05 -13.46 1.60
CA LYS A 27 -7.89 -13.34 2.80
C LYS A 27 -8.27 -11.89 3.05
N THR A 28 -9.42 -11.69 3.71
CA THR A 28 -9.96 -10.36 4.05
C THR A 28 -9.28 -9.70 5.24
N SER A 29 -8.40 -10.43 5.91
CA SER A 29 -7.43 -9.88 6.86
C SER A 29 -6.15 -10.68 6.78
N GLY A 30 -5.03 -10.00 6.93
CA GLY A 30 -3.73 -10.64 6.84
C GLY A 30 -2.58 -9.72 7.15
N THR A 31 -1.39 -10.30 7.08
CA THR A 31 -0.14 -9.61 7.35
C THR A 31 0.91 -10.03 6.33
N ALA A 32 1.63 -9.07 5.78
CA ALA A 32 2.80 -9.29 4.94
C ALA A 32 4.04 -8.69 5.61
N TYR A 33 5.17 -9.39 5.48
CA TYR A 33 6.47 -8.98 6.03
C TYR A 33 7.48 -8.77 4.91
N GLY A 34 8.31 -7.75 5.05
CA GLY A 34 9.33 -7.40 4.08
C GLY A 34 10.18 -6.24 4.57
N ASN A 35 10.82 -5.55 3.63
CA ASN A 35 11.58 -4.32 3.92
C ASN A 35 11.45 -3.36 2.74
N LEU A 36 10.58 -2.36 2.90
CA LEU A 36 10.36 -1.30 1.91
C LEU A 36 11.06 -0.02 2.38
N PRO A 37 12.29 0.27 1.93
CA PRO A 37 12.94 1.53 2.25
C PRO A 37 12.20 2.70 1.59
N LEU A 38 12.37 3.90 2.15
CA LEU A 38 11.87 5.12 1.53
C LEU A 38 12.52 5.30 0.15
N GLY A 39 11.70 5.34 -0.91
CA GLY A 39 12.21 5.55 -2.26
C GLY A 39 12.43 7.03 -2.55
N ASP A 40 13.67 7.42 -2.80
CA ASP A 40 14.09 8.78 -3.15
C ASP A 40 15.08 8.70 -4.33
N PRO A 41 14.82 9.38 -5.48
CA PRO A 41 13.68 10.24 -5.79
C PRO A 41 12.48 9.48 -6.38
N ASN A 42 12.65 8.20 -6.66
CA ASN A 42 11.84 7.45 -7.61
C ASN A 42 10.74 6.59 -6.98
N GLY A 43 10.66 6.54 -5.64
CA GLY A 43 9.72 5.70 -4.91
C GLY A 43 10.08 4.22 -4.89
N SER A 44 9.53 3.52 -3.91
CA SER A 44 9.67 2.08 -3.68
C SER A 44 8.30 1.43 -3.83
N GLN A 45 8.18 0.43 -4.69
CA GLN A 45 6.94 -0.30 -4.94
C GLN A 45 6.96 -1.64 -4.23
N VAL A 46 5.81 -2.01 -3.66
CA VAL A 46 5.62 -3.31 -3.02
C VAL A 46 5.36 -4.38 -4.09
N SER A 47 6.07 -5.50 -4.00
CA SER A 47 5.59 -6.79 -4.49
C SER A 47 5.28 -7.70 -3.31
N ILE A 48 4.25 -8.54 -3.43
CA ILE A 48 3.93 -9.55 -2.44
C ILE A 48 3.82 -10.91 -3.13
N ASN A 49 4.53 -11.91 -2.61
CA ASN A 49 4.57 -13.25 -3.18
C ASN A 49 4.92 -13.24 -4.69
N GLY A 50 5.86 -12.38 -5.09
CA GLY A 50 6.39 -12.26 -6.43
C GLY A 50 5.54 -11.46 -7.43
N THR A 51 4.44 -10.82 -7.01
CA THR A 51 3.61 -9.97 -7.88
C THR A 51 3.51 -8.53 -7.38
N THR A 52 3.46 -7.58 -8.31
CA THR A 52 3.18 -6.16 -8.04
C THR A 52 1.71 -5.78 -8.26
N ASP A 53 0.94 -6.64 -8.93
CA ASP A 53 -0.52 -6.58 -8.91
C ASP A 53 -1.00 -7.28 -7.65
N LEU A 54 -1.45 -6.47 -6.69
CA LEU A 54 -1.87 -6.93 -5.37
C LEU A 54 -3.36 -7.28 -5.31
N SER A 55 -4.10 -7.16 -6.43
CA SER A 55 -5.58 -7.25 -6.44
C SER A 55 -6.12 -8.62 -6.02
N GLN A 56 -5.29 -9.66 -6.09
CA GLN A 56 -5.60 -11.01 -5.62
C GLN A 56 -4.91 -11.36 -4.30
N ILE A 57 -4.03 -10.50 -3.81
CA ILE A 57 -3.28 -10.72 -2.56
C ILE A 57 -3.95 -10.01 -1.39
N ILE A 58 -4.20 -8.70 -1.53
CA ILE A 58 -4.84 -7.87 -0.52
C ILE A 58 -6.27 -7.60 -0.97
N VAL A 59 -7.20 -8.35 -0.40
CA VAL A 59 -8.64 -8.27 -0.70
C VAL A 59 -9.41 -7.92 0.56
N GLY A 60 -10.60 -7.36 0.38
CA GLY A 60 -11.59 -7.16 1.43
C GLY A 60 -12.98 -7.61 0.97
N ASN A 61 -13.97 -7.37 1.83
CA ASN A 61 -15.35 -7.75 1.55
C ASN A 61 -15.91 -6.97 0.34
N ASN A 62 -16.93 -7.55 -0.31
CA ASN A 62 -17.70 -6.90 -1.38
C ASN A 62 -16.85 -6.33 -2.53
N GLY A 63 -15.77 -7.03 -2.87
CA GLY A 63 -14.88 -6.69 -3.98
C GLY A 63 -13.88 -5.57 -3.67
N ALA A 64 -13.64 -5.23 -2.40
CA ALA A 64 -12.54 -4.36 -2.01
C ALA A 64 -11.20 -5.03 -2.35
N CYS A 65 -10.23 -4.26 -2.84
CA CYS A 65 -8.88 -4.75 -3.10
C CYS A 65 -7.87 -3.62 -3.19
N VAL A 66 -6.61 -3.96 -2.97
CA VAL A 66 -5.46 -3.08 -3.28
C VAL A 66 -4.80 -3.60 -4.54
N MET A 67 -4.51 -2.72 -5.49
CA MET A 67 -3.85 -3.07 -6.75
C MET A 67 -2.36 -2.76 -6.71
N SER A 68 -1.96 -1.64 -6.09
CA SER A 68 -0.55 -1.26 -5.95
C SER A 68 -0.30 -0.41 -4.71
N ILE A 69 0.91 -0.51 -4.16
CA ILE A 69 1.39 0.30 -3.04
C ILE A 69 2.75 0.89 -3.42
N VAL A 70 2.92 2.20 -3.22
CA VAL A 70 4.18 2.93 -3.43
C VAL A 70 4.51 3.74 -2.19
N TYR A 71 5.76 3.67 -1.74
CA TYR A 71 6.31 4.47 -0.65
C TYR A 71 7.43 5.36 -1.16
N GLN A 72 7.31 6.68 -0.98
CA GLN A 72 8.25 7.63 -1.57
C GLN A 72 8.45 8.87 -0.71
N TYR A 73 9.56 9.55 -0.95
CA TYR A 73 9.82 10.86 -0.37
C TYR A 73 8.73 11.87 -0.75
N PHE A 74 8.39 12.73 0.21
CA PHE A 74 7.47 13.84 0.04
C PHE A 74 8.09 15.12 0.61
N ASP A 75 8.26 16.14 -0.22
CA ASP A 75 8.84 17.43 0.19
C ASP A 75 7.79 18.33 0.87
N GLY A 76 7.39 17.92 2.08
CA GLY A 76 6.51 18.70 2.94
C GLY A 76 7.26 19.43 4.05
N ILE A 77 6.67 20.51 4.58
CA ILE A 77 7.24 21.26 5.71
C ILE A 77 7.36 20.37 6.96
N ALA A 78 6.29 19.66 7.32
CA ALA A 78 6.21 18.79 8.49
C ALA A 78 6.05 17.29 8.16
N ARG A 79 6.04 16.94 6.87
CA ARG A 79 5.87 15.57 6.37
C ARG A 79 7.00 15.28 5.41
N LYS A 80 7.59 14.10 5.50
CA LYS A 80 8.78 13.70 4.72
C LYS A 80 8.57 12.48 3.85
N SER A 81 7.50 11.74 4.11
CA SER A 81 7.18 10.52 3.39
C SER A 81 5.70 10.47 3.03
N ALA A 82 5.41 9.76 1.94
CA ALA A 82 4.04 9.48 1.50
C ALA A 82 3.90 8.01 1.10
N ILE A 83 2.83 7.38 1.56
CA ILE A 83 2.37 6.08 1.08
C ILE A 83 1.19 6.34 0.15
N TYR A 84 1.27 5.80 -1.06
CA TYR A 84 0.21 5.81 -2.05
C TYR A 84 -0.31 4.39 -2.24
N VAL A 85 -1.63 4.22 -2.15
CA VAL A 85 -2.33 2.96 -2.33
C VAL A 85 -3.38 3.15 -3.42
N PHE A 86 -3.20 2.46 -4.54
CA PHE A 86 -4.25 2.38 -5.56
C PHE A 86 -5.11 1.16 -5.28
N GLY A 87 -6.42 1.37 -5.16
CA GLY A 87 -7.35 0.30 -4.86
C GLY A 87 -8.78 0.80 -4.75
N GLN A 88 -9.65 -0.06 -4.25
CA GLN A 88 -11.04 0.26 -3.95
C GLN A 88 -11.47 -0.39 -2.64
N GLY A 89 -12.33 0.30 -1.91
CA GLY A 89 -13.07 -0.19 -0.77
C GLY A 89 -14.30 -1.03 -1.13
N PRO A 90 -15.03 -1.52 -0.12
CA PRO A 90 -16.19 -2.39 -0.31
C PRO A 90 -17.34 -1.69 -1.04
N LYS A 91 -18.01 -2.39 -1.96
CA LYS A 91 -19.22 -1.88 -2.64
C LYS A 91 -20.46 -2.01 -1.74
N GLY A 92 -21.31 -0.98 -1.72
CA GLY A 92 -22.62 -0.99 -1.06
C GLY A 92 -22.85 0.19 -0.12
N MET A 93 -24.08 0.35 0.36
CA MET A 93 -24.39 1.31 1.43
C MET A 93 -24.04 0.67 2.77
N GLY A 94 -23.21 1.36 3.58
CA GLY A 94 -22.78 0.83 4.89
C GLY A 94 -21.81 -0.36 4.80
N SER A 95 -21.12 -0.53 3.66
CA SER A 95 -20.28 -1.69 3.36
C SER A 95 -18.93 -1.73 4.09
N GLY A 96 -18.67 -0.79 5.00
CA GLY A 96 -17.43 -0.72 5.78
C GLY A 96 -16.24 -0.21 4.99
N SER A 97 -15.04 -0.54 5.48
CA SER A 97 -13.77 -0.13 4.85
C SER A 97 -12.81 -1.32 4.72
N LEU A 98 -11.87 -1.22 3.78
CA LEU A 98 -10.64 -1.99 3.83
C LEU A 98 -9.58 -1.14 4.54
N HIS A 99 -9.26 -1.51 5.78
CA HIS A 99 -8.24 -0.84 6.58
C HIS A 99 -6.86 -1.42 6.29
N MET A 100 -5.89 -0.54 6.14
CA MET A 100 -4.48 -0.83 5.90
C MET A 100 -3.66 -0.25 7.04
N SER A 101 -2.59 -0.94 7.44
CA SER A 101 -1.58 -0.38 8.33
C SER A 101 -0.18 -0.70 7.84
N PHE A 102 0.71 0.29 7.95
CA PHE A 102 2.09 0.25 7.49
C PHE A 102 2.99 0.51 8.69
N VAL A 103 3.73 -0.51 9.11
CA VAL A 103 4.54 -0.46 10.33
C VAL A 103 5.99 -0.19 9.98
N THR A 104 6.57 0.81 10.64
CA THR A 104 8.00 1.11 10.58
C THR A 104 8.64 0.81 11.94
N SER A 105 9.93 1.14 12.11
CA SER A 105 10.58 1.07 13.41
C SER A 105 10.11 2.15 14.40
N GLN A 106 9.43 3.20 13.92
CA GLN A 106 9.04 4.35 14.75
C GLN A 106 7.54 4.37 15.04
N ASP A 107 6.69 4.03 14.06
CA ASP A 107 5.25 4.21 14.20
C ASP A 107 4.45 3.23 13.30
N THR A 108 3.12 3.27 13.42
CA THR A 108 2.16 2.60 12.54
C THR A 108 1.30 3.63 11.84
N HIS A 109 1.42 3.69 10.51
CA HIS A 109 0.65 4.60 9.66
C HIS A 109 -0.58 3.87 9.12
N THR A 110 -1.75 4.51 9.14
CA THR A 110 -3.01 3.83 8.78
C THR A 110 -3.73 4.54 7.64
N LEU A 111 -4.36 3.74 6.79
CA LEU A 111 -5.12 4.21 5.64
C LEU A 111 -6.40 3.38 5.51
N SER A 112 -7.49 4.00 5.08
CA SER A 112 -8.76 3.31 4.85
C SER A 112 -9.25 3.52 3.42
N LEU A 113 -9.56 2.43 2.74
CA LEU A 113 -10.17 2.43 1.42
C LEU A 113 -11.69 2.33 1.61
N THR A 114 -12.38 3.46 1.47
CA THR A 114 -13.84 3.58 1.58
C THR A 114 -14.53 3.81 0.23
N SER A 115 -13.79 4.28 -0.78
CA SER A 115 -14.31 4.48 -2.12
C SER A 115 -14.57 3.15 -2.81
N SER A 116 -15.78 2.90 -3.26
CA SER A 116 -16.15 1.68 -3.99
C SER A 116 -15.68 1.64 -5.46
N THR A 117 -14.99 2.70 -5.90
CA THR A 117 -14.40 2.85 -7.24
C THR A 117 -12.87 2.86 -7.12
N PRO A 118 -12.11 2.24 -8.05
CA PRO A 118 -10.66 2.34 -8.05
C PRO A 118 -10.19 3.79 -8.00
N SER A 119 -9.42 4.12 -6.96
CA SER A 119 -8.86 5.46 -6.75
C SER A 119 -7.51 5.39 -6.04
N CYS A 120 -6.76 6.48 -6.14
CA CYS A 120 -5.55 6.65 -5.36
C CYS A 120 -5.91 7.16 -3.95
N HIS A 121 -5.37 6.51 -2.94
CA HIS A 121 -5.47 6.87 -1.54
C HIS A 121 -4.06 7.13 -1.02
N ASP A 122 -3.88 8.11 -0.14
CA ASP A 122 -2.56 8.41 0.39
C ASP A 122 -2.59 8.80 1.87
N ASP A 123 -1.47 8.52 2.54
CA ASP A 123 -1.14 9.07 3.85
C ASP A 123 0.26 9.67 3.81
N LYS A 124 0.43 10.82 4.48
CA LYS A 124 1.68 11.58 4.51
C LYS A 124 2.11 11.80 5.95
N PHE A 125 3.31 11.36 6.27
CA PHE A 125 3.84 11.36 7.64
C PHE A 125 5.29 11.85 7.71
N GLU A 126 5.77 12.09 8.94
CA GLU A 126 7.12 12.61 9.21
C GLU A 126 8.18 11.50 9.15
N ASP A 127 7.82 10.31 9.60
CA ASP A 127 8.68 9.14 9.66
C ASP A 127 9.23 8.75 8.28
N MET A 128 10.53 8.45 8.22
CA MET A 128 11.27 8.11 7.01
C MET A 128 11.84 6.68 7.05
N ASN A 129 11.54 5.92 8.10
CA ASN A 129 12.04 4.57 8.26
C ASN A 129 11.42 3.63 7.22
N ALA A 130 12.07 2.48 7.02
CA ALA A 130 11.55 1.44 6.15
C ALA A 130 10.27 0.84 6.75
N ILE A 131 9.31 0.55 5.87
CA ILE A 131 8.13 -0.24 6.25
C ILE A 131 8.55 -1.70 6.30
N THR A 132 8.31 -2.35 7.44
CA THR A 132 8.70 -3.75 7.68
C THR A 132 7.52 -4.71 7.71
N GLN A 133 6.31 -4.17 7.92
CA GLN A 133 5.08 -4.95 7.96
C GLN A 133 3.93 -4.15 7.35
N ILE A 134 3.10 -4.84 6.57
CA ILE A 134 1.86 -4.34 6.02
C ILE A 134 0.73 -5.23 6.53
N THR A 135 -0.29 -4.65 7.16
CA THR A 135 -1.47 -5.39 7.61
C THR A 135 -2.71 -4.86 6.90
N TRP A 136 -3.70 -5.74 6.74
CA TRP A 136 -5.00 -5.35 6.24
C TRP A 136 -6.12 -6.06 7.00
N LYS A 137 -7.27 -5.40 7.03
CA LYS A 137 -8.50 -5.94 7.59
C LYS A 137 -9.71 -5.25 6.97
N SER A 138 -10.64 -6.05 6.45
CA SER A 138 -11.98 -5.60 6.09
C SER A 138 -12.90 -5.63 7.29
N ASP A 139 -13.78 -4.64 7.39
CA ASP A 139 -14.97 -4.69 8.25
C ASP A 139 -15.98 -5.73 7.76
#